data_AF-A0A7M7NRJ8-F1
#
_entry.id   AF-A0A7M7NRJ8-F1
#
_cell.length_a   1.000
_cell.length_b   1.000
_cell.length_c   1.000
_cell.angle_alpha   90.00
_cell.angle_beta   90.00
_cell.angle_gamma   90.00
#
_symmetry.space_group_name_H-M   'P 1'
#
loop_
_entity.id
_entity.type
_entity.pdbx_description
1 polymer ?
#
loop_
_entity_poly.entity_id
_entity_poly.type
_entity_poly.pdbx_seq_one_letter_code
_entity_poly.pdbx_strand_id
1 'polypeptide(L)'
;MVDFRWFDVSRRYDSPNDDCDHASVEFFDGHSTSSSQLGNTLCGTDRPSLILSSGSSLTMRLQASGDFSVMDFRAIYTVFSDDTSCSSFTCTTTSRCIDSTVTCDNQGYGNCGEEDFSDQEDADCPVVYTTPDLRPLLYAALVLLLPFLFLLYFCCWRPGYMVWACGCWRRQSCRDCGCCCPVQSRGLCRRICTCDRRATKSNSVGNLREDGRMRREKAL
;
A
#
# COMPACT_ATOMS: atom_id res chain seq x y z
N MET A 1 10.17 -9.03 33.55
CA MET A 1 10.60 -9.66 32.29
C MET A 1 10.24 -8.77 31.10
N VAL A 2 10.88 -8.98 29.95
CA VAL A 2 10.59 -8.26 28.69
C VAL A 2 10.47 -9.29 27.55
N ASP A 3 9.32 -9.32 26.88
CA ASP A 3 9.04 -10.13 25.69
C ASP A 3 8.93 -9.26 24.44
N PHE A 4 9.58 -9.66 23.35
CA PHE A 4 9.51 -8.97 22.08
C PHE A 4 8.39 -9.53 21.20
N ARG A 5 7.57 -8.64 20.63
CA ARG A 5 6.50 -8.97 19.66
C ARG A 5 6.94 -8.75 18.21
N TRP A 6 7.83 -7.79 18.02
CA TRP A 6 8.46 -7.42 16.75
C TRP A 6 9.86 -6.88 17.06
N PHE A 7 10.83 -7.17 16.19
CA PHE A 7 12.20 -6.71 16.34
C PHE A 7 12.87 -6.54 14.98
N ASP A 8 13.26 -5.31 14.66
CA ASP A 8 14.05 -4.94 13.50
C ASP A 8 15.03 -3.81 13.89
N VAL A 9 16.27 -4.20 14.18
CA VAL A 9 17.33 -3.30 14.60
C VAL A 9 18.49 -3.43 13.62
N SER A 10 18.93 -2.30 13.07
CA SER A 10 19.96 -2.28 12.03
C SER A 10 21.26 -2.94 12.46
N ARG A 11 21.73 -3.90 11.66
CA ARG A 11 23.03 -4.54 11.79
C ARG A 11 23.81 -4.45 10.50
N ARG A 12 25.13 -4.65 10.56
CA ARG A 12 25.97 -4.65 9.37
C ARG A 12 25.83 -5.98 8.62
N TYR A 13 25.10 -5.98 7.51
CA TYR A 13 24.84 -7.21 6.73
C TYR A 13 26.11 -7.89 6.16
N ASP A 14 27.19 -7.12 5.95
CA ASP A 14 28.45 -7.64 5.40
C ASP A 14 29.49 -8.04 6.47
N SER A 15 29.17 -7.94 7.77
CA SER A 15 30.07 -8.41 8.83
C SER A 15 29.81 -9.90 9.13
N PRO A 16 30.83 -10.77 9.06
CA PRO A 16 30.68 -12.19 9.40
C PRO A 16 30.44 -12.44 10.90
N ASN A 17 30.58 -11.42 11.76
CA ASN A 17 30.48 -11.54 13.21
C ASN A 17 29.15 -11.03 13.80
N ASP A 18 28.15 -10.68 12.98
CA ASP A 18 26.89 -10.09 13.45
C ASP A 18 27.12 -8.86 14.37
N ASP A 19 28.12 -8.03 14.05
CA ASP A 19 28.45 -6.88 14.88
C ASP A 19 27.31 -5.84 14.87
N CYS A 20 26.76 -5.58 16.05
CA CYS A 20 25.71 -4.59 16.30
C CYS A 20 26.25 -3.15 16.37
N ASP A 21 27.18 -2.80 15.48
CA ASP A 21 27.89 -1.51 15.50
C ASP A 21 27.00 -0.33 15.08
N HIS A 22 26.04 -0.59 14.18
CA HIS A 22 25.13 0.43 13.65
C HIS A 22 24.00 0.77 14.62
N ALA A 23 23.33 -0.25 15.14
CA ALA A 23 22.29 -0.12 16.14
C ALA A 23 22.30 -1.32 17.06
N SER A 24 22.08 -1.08 18.35
CA SER A 24 22.01 -2.13 19.34
C SER A 24 21.03 -1.83 20.46
N VAL A 25 20.49 -2.91 21.02
CA VAL A 25 19.66 -2.91 22.23
C VAL A 25 20.34 -3.78 23.27
N GLU A 26 20.54 -3.25 24.46
CA GLU A 26 21.19 -3.95 25.58
C GLU A 26 20.37 -3.79 26.85
N PHE A 27 20.39 -4.81 27.69
CA PHE A 27 19.66 -4.83 28.95
C PHE A 27 20.62 -4.98 30.12
N PHE A 28 20.31 -4.33 31.23
CA PHE A 28 21.11 -4.38 32.46
C PHE A 28 20.21 -4.60 33.67
N ASP A 29 20.65 -5.47 34.58
CA ASP A 29 19.91 -5.88 35.77
C ASP A 29 20.06 -4.85 36.90
N GLY A 30 19.42 -3.70 36.73
CA GLY A 30 19.35 -2.65 37.74
C GLY A 30 19.01 -1.28 37.17
N HIS A 31 19.39 -0.24 37.92
CA HIS A 31 19.01 1.16 37.66
C HIS A 31 19.89 1.89 36.65
N SER A 32 20.99 1.27 36.20
CA SER A 32 21.86 1.91 35.22
C SER A 32 22.66 0.90 34.41
N THR A 33 23.41 1.40 33.42
CA THR A 33 24.33 0.62 32.60
C THR A 33 25.60 0.16 33.33
N SER A 34 25.77 0.52 34.62
CA SER A 34 26.83 -0.04 35.46
C SER A 34 26.43 -1.36 36.13
N SER A 35 25.15 -1.74 36.05
CA SER A 35 24.66 -3.03 36.52
C SER A 35 25.12 -4.18 35.63
N SER A 36 24.90 -5.43 36.06
CA SER A 36 25.22 -6.61 35.25
C SER A 36 24.42 -6.61 33.95
N GLN A 37 25.06 -6.86 32.81
CA GLN A 37 24.37 -6.97 31.53
C GLN A 37 23.57 -8.28 31.47
N LEU A 38 22.34 -8.19 30.97
CA LEU A 38 21.43 -9.31 30.77
C LEU A 38 21.50 -9.78 29.32
N GLY A 39 22.03 -10.98 29.13
CA GLY A 39 22.16 -11.60 27.80
C GLY A 39 23.17 -10.88 26.90
N ASN A 40 23.04 -11.12 25.60
CA ASN A 40 23.90 -10.53 24.58
C ASN A 40 23.32 -9.20 24.08
N THR A 41 24.18 -8.39 23.46
CA THR A 41 23.77 -7.23 22.68
C THR A 41 22.88 -7.67 21.51
N LEU A 42 21.74 -7.01 21.33
CA LEU A 42 20.70 -7.42 20.37
C LEU A 42 20.68 -6.49 19.14
N CYS A 43 20.66 -7.09 17.96
CA CYS A 43 20.40 -6.43 16.68
C CYS A 43 19.90 -7.45 15.65
N GLY A 44 19.50 -6.98 14.46
CA GLY A 44 18.90 -7.79 13.41
C GLY A 44 17.38 -7.85 13.47
N THR A 45 16.83 -8.81 12.74
CA THR A 45 15.38 -9.00 12.55
C THR A 45 14.83 -10.19 13.33
N ASP A 46 15.71 -10.99 13.93
CA ASP A 46 15.31 -12.17 14.68
C ASP A 46 14.76 -11.75 16.04
N ARG A 47 13.59 -12.29 16.40
CA ARG A 47 12.93 -11.99 17.66
C ARG A 47 13.82 -12.46 18.83
N PRO A 48 14.28 -11.55 19.71
CA PRO A 48 15.09 -11.95 20.86
C PRO A 48 14.34 -12.87 21.82
N SER A 49 15.10 -13.68 22.56
CA SER A 49 14.55 -14.46 23.67
C SER A 49 14.06 -13.57 24.81
N LEU A 50 13.18 -14.11 25.66
CA LEU A 50 12.67 -13.43 26.85
C LEU A 50 13.83 -12.92 27.74
N ILE A 51 13.77 -11.65 28.12
CA ILE A 51 14.73 -11.04 29.04
C ILE A 51 14.17 -11.06 30.46
N LEU A 52 14.91 -11.66 31.39
CA LEU A 52 14.54 -11.76 32.80
C LEU A 52 15.46 -10.87 33.63
N SER A 53 14.87 -10.04 34.50
CA SER A 53 15.59 -9.30 35.53
C SER A 53 15.46 -10.04 36.85
N SER A 54 16.50 -10.02 37.67
CA SER A 54 16.47 -10.62 39.01
C SER A 54 15.98 -9.64 40.10
N GLY A 55 15.84 -8.36 39.76
CA GLY A 55 15.50 -7.30 40.71
C GLY A 55 14.28 -6.48 40.32
N SER A 56 14.03 -5.43 41.12
CA SER A 56 12.94 -4.48 40.91
C SER A 56 13.25 -3.40 39.86
N SER A 57 14.37 -3.52 39.15
CA SER A 57 14.82 -2.51 38.21
C SER A 57 15.60 -3.12 37.07
N LEU A 58 15.32 -2.66 35.86
CA LEU A 58 15.95 -3.10 34.63
C LEU A 58 16.19 -1.86 33.77
N THR A 59 17.39 -1.76 33.20
CA THR A 59 17.78 -0.66 32.33
C THR A 59 17.94 -1.17 30.92
N MET A 60 17.29 -0.51 29.97
CA MET A 60 17.50 -0.74 28.55
C MET A 60 18.36 0.38 27.97
N ARG A 61 19.46 0.03 27.29
CA ARG A 61 20.29 0.95 26.53
C ARG A 61 20.01 0.77 25.03
N LEU A 62 19.71 1.87 24.37
CA LEU A 62 19.58 1.95 22.92
C LEU A 62 20.76 2.76 22.40
N GLN A 63 21.54 2.18 21.50
CA GLN A 63 22.68 2.86 20.89
C GLN A 63 22.59 2.77 19.37
N ALA A 64 22.59 3.92 18.70
CA ALA A 64 22.60 4.04 17.24
C ALA A 64 23.81 4.87 16.80
N SER A 65 24.49 4.45 15.74
CA SER A 65 25.63 5.15 15.14
C SER A 65 25.44 5.32 13.62
N GLY A 66 25.70 6.53 13.12
CA GLY A 66 25.57 6.87 11.70
C GLY A 66 24.16 7.28 11.27
N ASP A 67 24.00 7.56 9.97
CA ASP A 67 22.82 8.23 9.42
C ASP A 67 21.67 7.28 9.03
N PHE A 68 21.91 5.96 9.03
CA PHE A 68 20.97 4.96 8.50
C PHE A 68 20.61 3.84 9.50
N SER A 69 20.65 4.14 10.80
CA SER A 69 20.29 3.17 11.85
C SER A 69 18.79 3.11 12.07
N VAL A 70 18.19 1.96 11.81
CA VAL A 70 16.81 1.61 12.12
C VAL A 70 16.76 0.94 13.50
N MET A 71 15.79 1.37 14.31
CA MET A 71 15.39 0.71 15.54
C MET A 71 13.87 0.67 15.58
N ASP A 72 13.30 -0.44 15.14
CA ASP A 72 11.87 -0.67 15.13
C ASP A 72 11.57 -1.98 15.86
N PHE A 73 11.07 -1.88 17.08
CA PHE A 73 10.70 -3.05 17.85
C PHE A 73 9.50 -2.73 18.74
N ARG A 74 8.76 -3.79 19.08
CA ARG A 74 7.69 -3.72 20.07
C ARG A 74 7.97 -4.75 21.14
N ALA A 75 8.11 -4.28 22.37
CA ALA A 75 8.33 -5.13 23.53
C ALA A 75 7.26 -4.88 24.59
N ILE A 76 6.96 -5.91 25.36
CA ILE A 76 6.05 -5.89 26.49
C ILE A 76 6.87 -6.22 27.71
N TYR A 77 6.76 -5.42 28.76
CA TYR A 77 7.37 -5.73 30.04
C TYR A 77 6.30 -6.12 31.04
N THR A 78 6.58 -7.16 31.81
CA THR A 78 5.68 -7.62 32.87
C THR A 78 6.49 -7.77 34.15
N VAL A 79 5.96 -7.22 35.24
CA VAL A 79 6.48 -7.45 36.58
C VAL A 79 5.91 -8.77 37.09
N PHE A 80 6.79 -9.64 37.58
CA PHE A 80 6.41 -10.93 38.11
C PHE A 80 7.15 -11.20 39.42
N SER A 81 6.64 -12.16 40.19
CA SER A 81 7.28 -12.71 41.37
C SER A 81 7.32 -14.23 41.28
N ASP A 82 8.41 -14.84 41.69
CA ASP A 82 8.55 -16.30 41.84
C ASP A 82 8.10 -16.77 43.24
N ASP A 83 7.40 -15.91 43.99
CA ASP A 83 6.86 -16.26 45.31
C ASP A 83 5.77 -17.32 45.20
N THR A 84 5.93 -18.38 45.99
CA THR A 84 4.96 -19.45 46.20
C THR A 84 3.59 -18.97 46.71
N SER A 85 3.52 -17.79 47.35
CA SER A 85 2.29 -17.22 47.89
C SER A 85 1.70 -16.13 46.98
N CYS A 86 1.33 -16.52 45.76
CA CYS A 86 0.65 -15.61 44.83
C CYS A 86 -0.78 -15.32 45.28
N SER A 87 -1.10 -14.05 45.50
CA SER A 87 -2.47 -13.58 45.82
C SER A 87 -3.20 -12.98 44.62
N SER A 88 -2.49 -12.73 43.53
CA SER A 88 -3.00 -12.15 42.29
C SER A 88 -3.32 -13.26 41.28
N PHE A 89 -2.53 -13.40 40.21
CA PHE A 89 -2.71 -14.44 39.20
C PHE A 89 -1.45 -15.29 39.06
N THR A 90 -1.62 -16.60 39.10
CA THR A 90 -0.52 -17.56 38.93
C THR A 90 -0.58 -18.16 37.53
N CYS A 91 0.48 -17.95 36.77
CA CYS A 91 0.66 -18.53 35.44
C CYS A 91 0.78 -20.06 35.51
N THR A 92 0.08 -20.76 34.63
CA THR A 92 -0.08 -22.23 34.72
C THR A 92 1.22 -22.99 34.42
N THR A 93 1.98 -22.58 33.40
CA THR A 93 3.17 -23.29 32.95
C THR A 93 4.42 -22.76 33.63
N THR A 94 4.56 -21.44 33.70
CA THR A 94 5.75 -20.79 34.27
C THR A 94 5.70 -20.69 35.80
N SER A 95 4.54 -20.89 36.42
CA SER A 95 4.31 -20.70 37.86
C SER A 95 4.65 -19.30 38.39
N ARG A 96 4.77 -18.31 37.49
CA ARG A 96 5.03 -16.92 37.86
C ARG A 96 3.77 -16.27 38.41
N CYS A 97 3.94 -15.44 39.44
CA CYS A 97 2.88 -14.59 39.96
C CYS A 97 2.91 -13.24 39.25
N ILE A 98 1.82 -12.85 38.60
CA ILE A 98 1.66 -11.56 37.94
C ILE A 98 0.47 -10.81 38.52
N ASP A 99 0.46 -9.50 38.32
CA ASP A 99 -0.64 -8.65 38.77
C ASP A 99 -1.91 -8.94 37.97
N SER A 100 -3.07 -9.05 38.64
CA SER A 100 -4.35 -9.30 37.96
C SER A 100 -4.74 -8.21 36.95
N THR A 101 -4.19 -7.00 37.08
CA THR A 101 -4.45 -5.88 36.15
C THR A 101 -3.89 -6.10 34.75
N VAL A 102 -2.93 -7.02 34.58
CA VAL A 102 -2.37 -7.40 33.27
C VAL A 102 -2.93 -8.73 32.75
N THR A 103 -3.86 -9.34 33.49
CA THR A 103 -4.58 -10.52 33.01
C THR A 103 -5.77 -10.09 32.16
N CYS A 104 -6.13 -10.91 31.18
CA CYS A 104 -7.41 -10.77 30.48
C CYS A 104 -7.59 -9.39 29.84
N ASP A 105 -6.53 -8.90 29.20
CA ASP A 105 -6.47 -7.53 28.69
C ASP A 105 -7.13 -7.40 27.32
N ASN A 106 -7.59 -6.19 26.99
CA ASN A 106 -8.20 -5.92 25.69
C ASN A 106 -7.19 -5.89 24.52
N GLN A 107 -5.94 -6.26 24.75
CA GLN A 107 -4.93 -6.37 23.71
C GLN A 107 -4.59 -7.83 23.40
N GLY A 108 -4.97 -8.77 24.28
CA GLY A 108 -4.66 -10.19 24.18
C GLY A 108 -3.17 -10.47 24.35
N TYR A 109 -2.46 -9.68 25.17
CA TYR A 109 -1.03 -9.90 25.38
C TYR A 109 -0.77 -10.93 26.48
N GLY A 110 0.00 -11.97 26.17
CA GLY A 110 0.42 -12.97 27.16
C GLY A 110 1.49 -12.40 28.09
N ASN A 111 1.14 -12.20 29.35
CA ASN A 111 1.99 -11.65 30.40
C ASN A 111 2.63 -12.73 31.28
N CYS A 112 2.46 -14.02 30.96
CA CYS A 112 3.07 -15.12 31.71
C CYS A 112 4.47 -15.54 31.19
N GLY A 113 4.82 -15.15 29.96
CA GLY A 113 6.14 -15.40 29.36
C GLY A 113 6.35 -16.85 28.92
N GLU A 114 7.44 -17.15 28.19
CA GLU A 114 7.78 -18.51 27.73
C GLU A 114 6.65 -19.25 26.99
N GLU A 115 5.86 -18.53 26.19
CA GLU A 115 4.68 -19.08 25.49
C GLU A 115 3.55 -19.57 26.42
N ASP A 116 3.58 -19.18 27.69
CA ASP A 116 2.46 -19.31 28.61
C ASP A 116 1.46 -18.16 28.36
N PHE A 117 0.24 -18.52 27.95
CA PHE A 117 -0.87 -17.59 27.67
C PHE A 117 -2.03 -17.79 28.65
N SER A 118 -1.78 -18.44 29.79
CA SER A 118 -2.82 -18.75 30.78
C SER A 118 -3.55 -17.50 31.30
N ASP A 119 -2.90 -16.34 31.28
CA ASP A 119 -3.50 -15.05 31.65
C ASP A 119 -4.55 -14.54 30.65
N GLN A 120 -4.70 -15.18 29.48
CA GLN A 120 -5.63 -14.80 28.41
C GLN A 120 -6.57 -15.95 27.99
N GLU A 121 -6.48 -17.14 28.60
CA GLU A 121 -7.21 -18.35 28.18
C GLU A 121 -8.59 -18.51 28.84
N ASP A 122 -9.01 -17.59 29.72
CA ASP A 122 -10.31 -17.69 30.40
C ASP A 122 -11.49 -17.40 29.45
N ALA A 123 -12.57 -18.17 29.57
CA ALA A 123 -13.77 -18.08 28.73
C ALA A 123 -14.53 -16.75 28.92
N ASP A 124 -14.38 -16.12 30.09
CA ASP A 124 -14.95 -14.81 30.40
C ASP A 124 -14.05 -13.65 29.93
N CYS A 125 -12.91 -13.93 29.31
CA CYS A 125 -12.07 -12.87 28.78
C CYS A 125 -12.73 -12.13 27.61
N PRO A 126 -12.67 -10.79 27.61
CA PRO A 126 -13.26 -10.00 26.54
C PRO A 126 -12.53 -10.34 25.25
N VAL A 127 -13.17 -11.14 24.39
CA VAL A 127 -12.65 -11.42 23.06
C VAL A 127 -12.60 -10.09 22.32
N VAL A 128 -11.40 -9.60 22.06
CA VAL A 128 -11.18 -8.40 21.26
C VAL A 128 -11.47 -8.77 19.82
N TYR A 129 -12.74 -8.68 19.44
CA TYR A 129 -13.08 -8.55 18.04
C TYR A 129 -12.55 -7.20 17.59
N THR A 130 -11.39 -7.20 16.95
CA THR A 130 -10.94 -6.07 16.16
C THR A 130 -11.96 -5.89 15.04
N THR A 131 -12.99 -5.08 15.28
CA THR A 131 -13.91 -4.71 14.22
C THR A 131 -13.08 -4.03 13.15
N PRO A 132 -13.08 -4.52 11.90
CA PRO A 132 -12.22 -3.96 10.86
C PRO A 132 -12.53 -2.47 10.69
N ASP A 133 -11.49 -1.64 10.66
CA ASP A 133 -11.68 -0.22 10.39
C ASP A 133 -12.15 -0.03 8.93
N LEU A 134 -13.44 0.25 8.76
CA LEU A 134 -14.08 0.45 7.45
C LEU A 134 -13.90 1.87 6.91
N ARG A 135 -13.31 2.80 7.68
CA ARG A 135 -13.04 4.19 7.24
C ARG A 135 -12.24 4.25 5.93
N PRO A 136 -11.14 3.49 5.71
CA PRO A 136 -10.43 3.49 4.42
C PRO A 136 -11.32 3.07 3.24
N LEU A 137 -12.21 2.09 3.42
CA LEU A 137 -13.16 1.68 2.39
C LEU A 137 -14.19 2.77 2.10
N LEU A 138 -14.68 3.46 3.13
CA LEU A 138 -15.56 4.63 3.01
C LEU A 138 -14.88 5.76 2.24
N TYR A 139 -13.63 6.10 2.58
CA TYR A 139 -12.87 7.12 1.86
C TYR A 139 -12.64 6.74 0.39
N ALA A 140 -12.27 5.48 0.12
CA ALA A 140 -12.11 4.98 -1.23
C ALA A 140 -13.42 5.07 -2.04
N ALA A 141 -14.55 4.69 -1.43
CA ALA A 141 -15.87 4.79 -2.06
C ALA A 141 -16.23 6.25 -2.41
N LEU A 142 -15.97 7.21 -1.51
CA LEU A 142 -16.23 8.62 -1.75
C LEU A 142 -15.35 9.19 -2.88
N VAL A 143 -14.06 8.84 -2.91
CA VAL A 143 -13.12 9.25 -3.96
C VAL A 143 -13.53 8.71 -5.33
N LEU A 144 -14.12 7.51 -5.39
CA LEU A 144 -14.63 6.92 -6.63
C LEU A 144 -16.01 7.45 -7.05
N LEU A 145 -16.88 7.77 -6.08
CA LEU A 145 -18.23 8.25 -6.33
C LEU A 145 -18.26 9.65 -6.96
N LEU A 146 -17.40 10.57 -6.50
CA LEU A 146 -17.33 11.94 -7.00
C LEU A 146 -17.02 12.06 -8.52
N PRO A 147 -15.98 11.42 -9.07
CA PRO A 147 -15.71 11.45 -10.51
C PRO A 147 -16.77 10.67 -11.30
N PHE A 148 -17.33 9.59 -10.74
CA PHE A 148 -18.43 8.86 -11.37
C PHE A 148 -19.68 9.74 -11.55
N LEU A 149 -20.08 10.47 -10.50
CA LEU A 149 -21.19 11.42 -10.58
C LEU A 149 -20.88 12.60 -11.51
N PHE A 150 -19.63 13.08 -11.55
CA PHE A 150 -19.20 14.11 -12.49
C PHE A 150 -19.31 13.63 -13.95
N LEU A 151 -18.86 12.40 -14.23
CA LEU A 151 -18.99 11.78 -15.55
C LEU A 151 -20.45 11.55 -15.93
N LEU A 152 -21.29 11.07 -15.02
CA LEU A 152 -22.73 10.92 -15.25
C LEU A 152 -23.39 12.28 -15.52
N TYR A 153 -23.07 13.31 -14.75
CA TYR A 153 -23.57 14.67 -15.00
C TYR A 153 -23.13 15.18 -16.38
N PHE A 154 -21.86 14.97 -16.76
CA PHE A 154 -21.36 15.38 -18.07
C PHE A 154 -22.00 14.59 -19.22
N CYS A 155 -22.16 13.27 -19.06
CA CYS A 155 -22.73 12.38 -20.06
C CYS A 155 -24.25 12.49 -20.19
N CYS A 156 -24.97 12.72 -19.09
CA CYS A 156 -26.43 12.68 -19.02
C CYS A 156 -27.08 14.07 -18.91
N TRP A 157 -26.38 15.09 -18.41
CA TRP A 157 -26.98 16.41 -18.13
C TRP A 157 -26.46 17.54 -19.04
N ARG A 158 -25.27 17.42 -19.66
CA ARG A 158 -24.90 18.35 -20.75
C ARG A 158 -25.52 17.87 -22.08
N PRO A 159 -26.48 18.62 -22.67
CA PRO A 159 -27.13 18.22 -23.90
C PRO A 159 -26.17 18.52 -25.06
N GLY A 160 -25.27 17.58 -25.36
CA GLY A 160 -24.31 17.81 -26.44
C GLY A 160 -23.55 16.57 -26.86
N TYR A 161 -23.06 15.76 -25.92
CA TYR A 161 -22.19 14.64 -26.29
C TYR A 161 -22.95 13.49 -26.96
N MET A 162 -24.01 12.98 -26.34
CA MET A 162 -24.83 11.91 -26.92
C MET A 162 -25.60 12.38 -28.17
N VAL A 163 -26.06 13.63 -28.21
CA VAL A 163 -26.73 14.21 -29.39
C VAL A 163 -25.77 14.37 -30.57
N TRP A 164 -24.50 14.72 -30.31
CA TRP A 164 -23.44 14.79 -31.33
C TRP A 164 -22.99 13.39 -31.79
N ALA A 165 -22.76 12.46 -30.87
CA ALA A 165 -22.33 11.09 -31.20
C ALA A 165 -23.40 10.31 -31.99
N CYS A 166 -24.67 10.33 -31.55
CA CYS A 166 -25.77 9.72 -32.30
C CYS A 166 -26.09 10.47 -33.61
N GLY A 167 -25.88 11.79 -33.67
CA GLY A 167 -26.03 12.59 -34.88
C GLY A 167 -25.00 12.26 -35.98
N CYS A 168 -23.76 11.96 -35.59
CA CYS A 168 -22.71 11.51 -36.50
C CYS A 168 -22.98 10.11 -37.07
N TRP A 169 -23.49 9.17 -36.25
CA TRP A 169 -23.82 7.82 -36.71
C TRP A 169 -25.09 7.77 -37.58
N ARG A 170 -26.03 8.71 -37.41
CA ARG A 170 -27.20 8.85 -38.31
C ARG A 170 -26.87 9.52 -39.66
N ARG A 171 -25.67 10.07 -39.84
CA ARG A 171 -25.23 10.77 -41.07
C ARG A 171 -24.04 10.13 -41.79
N GLN A 172 -23.84 8.83 -41.63
CA GLN A 172 -22.89 8.07 -42.46
C GLN A 172 -23.22 8.19 -43.96
N SER A 173 -24.48 8.50 -44.31
CA SER A 173 -24.93 8.63 -45.71
C SER A 173 -24.63 9.98 -46.38
N CYS A 174 -23.90 10.90 -45.74
CA CYS A 174 -23.48 12.18 -46.35
C CYS A 174 -21.95 12.30 -46.48
N ARG A 175 -21.19 11.19 -46.47
CA ARG A 175 -19.74 11.24 -46.68
C ARG A 175 -19.29 11.53 -48.12
N ASP A 176 -20.19 11.44 -49.10
CA ASP A 176 -19.84 11.63 -50.52
C ASP A 176 -20.14 13.04 -51.08
N CYS A 177 -20.53 13.99 -50.24
CA CYS A 177 -20.69 15.40 -50.66
C CYS A 177 -19.98 16.30 -49.66
N GLY A 178 -18.76 16.71 -49.99
CA GLY A 178 -17.88 17.53 -49.13
C GLY A 178 -18.44 18.93 -48.85
N CYS A 179 -19.42 19.05 -47.97
CA CYS A 179 -19.92 20.33 -47.48
C CYS A 179 -20.06 20.30 -45.95
N CYS A 180 -19.14 20.98 -45.27
CA CYS A 180 -19.31 21.38 -43.87
C CYS A 180 -20.29 22.57 -43.83
N CYS A 181 -21.37 22.47 -43.06
CA CYS A 181 -22.19 23.65 -42.69
C CYS A 181 -22.45 23.64 -41.18
N PRO A 182 -21.98 24.65 -40.41
CA PRO A 182 -22.30 24.78 -39.00
C PRO A 182 -23.67 25.46 -38.80
N VAL A 183 -24.18 25.29 -37.58
CA VAL A 183 -25.56 25.55 -37.15
C VAL A 183 -25.82 27.04 -36.94
N GLN A 184 -26.69 27.66 -37.76
CA GLN A 184 -27.66 28.72 -37.41
C GLN A 184 -28.16 29.48 -38.65
N SER A 185 -28.87 28.82 -39.57
CA SER A 185 -29.81 29.45 -40.53
C SER A 185 -30.48 28.34 -41.34
N ARG A 186 -31.61 27.80 -40.87
CA ARG A 186 -32.98 28.17 -41.30
C ARG A 186 -33.27 27.87 -42.78
N GLY A 187 -34.23 26.96 -43.00
CA GLY A 187 -35.31 27.17 -43.97
C GLY A 187 -35.07 27.03 -45.48
N LEU A 188 -33.83 27.01 -45.98
CA LEU A 188 -33.56 27.08 -47.43
C LEU A 188 -32.93 25.82 -48.05
N CYS A 189 -32.72 24.76 -47.27
CA CYS A 189 -32.22 23.47 -47.75
C CYS A 189 -33.31 22.66 -48.50
N ARG A 190 -34.04 23.31 -49.42
CA ARG A 190 -35.10 22.68 -50.22
C ARG A 190 -34.93 22.85 -51.73
N ARG A 191 -33.77 23.30 -52.23
CA ARG A 191 -33.62 23.59 -53.68
C ARG A 191 -32.42 23.03 -54.43
N ILE A 192 -31.43 22.36 -53.83
CA ILE A 192 -30.26 21.89 -54.60
C ILE A 192 -29.85 20.46 -54.21
N CYS A 193 -30.81 19.53 -54.27
CA CYS A 193 -30.51 18.10 -54.37
C CYS A 193 -31.31 17.51 -55.53
N THR A 194 -30.93 17.84 -56.76
CA THR A 194 -31.29 17.05 -57.95
C THR A 194 -30.07 16.24 -58.33
N CYS A 195 -29.99 14.99 -57.86
CA CYS A 195 -29.07 14.01 -58.41
C CYS A 195 -29.54 13.66 -59.81
N ASP A 196 -28.91 14.21 -60.85
CA ASP A 196 -29.14 13.77 -62.23
C ASP A 196 -28.10 12.71 -62.62
N ARG A 197 -28.60 11.51 -62.96
CA ARG A 197 -27.79 10.41 -63.51
C ARG A 197 -27.90 10.50 -65.04
N ARG A 198 -26.85 10.92 -65.74
CA ARG A 198 -26.48 10.39 -67.07
C ARG A 198 -25.22 11.04 -67.66
N ALA A 199 -24.32 10.15 -68.11
CA ALA A 199 -23.53 10.16 -69.36
C ALA A 199 -22.76 11.46 -69.73
N THR A 200 -21.47 11.43 -70.06
CA THR A 200 -20.92 10.72 -71.23
C THR A 200 -19.39 10.58 -71.18
N LYS A 201 -18.90 9.49 -71.81
CA LYS A 201 -17.52 9.18 -72.20
C LYS A 201 -16.88 10.30 -73.04
N SER A 202 -15.56 10.49 -72.94
CA SER A 202 -14.61 10.43 -74.07
C SER A 202 -13.15 10.67 -73.63
N ASN A 203 -12.29 9.67 -73.90
CA ASN A 203 -10.90 9.72 -74.39
C ASN A 203 -9.81 10.57 -73.66
N SER A 204 -8.53 10.17 -73.57
CA SER A 204 -7.76 9.00 -74.04
C SER A 204 -6.27 9.21 -73.69
N VAL A 205 -5.50 8.11 -73.66
CA VAL A 205 -4.01 8.01 -73.78
C VAL A 205 -3.22 8.40 -72.52
N GLY A 206 -2.22 7.67 -72.02
CA GLY A 206 -1.55 6.47 -72.48
C GLY A 206 -0.58 6.00 -71.39
N ASN A 207 -0.35 4.70 -71.35
CA ASN A 207 0.49 3.97 -70.40
C ASN A 207 1.85 3.75 -71.07
N LEU A 208 3.00 4.07 -70.44
CA LEU A 208 4.31 3.55 -70.86
C LEU A 208 5.36 3.64 -69.73
N ARG A 209 6.06 2.51 -69.57
CA ARG A 209 7.14 2.17 -68.63
C ARG A 209 8.40 2.99 -68.90
N GLU A 210 9.15 3.34 -67.85
CA GLU A 210 10.57 3.69 -67.96
C GLU A 210 11.44 2.55 -67.41
N ASP A 211 12.30 2.02 -68.27
CA ASP A 211 13.44 1.16 -67.97
C ASP A 211 14.71 1.96 -68.32
N GLY A 212 15.72 1.90 -67.46
CA GLY A 212 16.87 2.81 -67.50
C GLY A 212 18.08 2.28 -68.26
N ARG A 213 18.86 3.17 -68.91
CA ARG A 213 20.34 3.08 -68.93
C ARG A 213 21.05 4.37 -69.38
N MET A 214 22.24 4.50 -68.78
CA MET A 214 23.27 5.55 -68.75
C MET A 214 24.03 5.96 -70.05
N ARG A 215 24.68 7.15 -69.93
CA ARG A 215 25.95 7.71 -70.52
C ARG A 215 25.85 8.54 -71.82
N ARG A 216 26.12 9.87 -71.78
CA ARG A 216 27.42 10.62 -71.93
C ARG A 216 27.91 10.61 -73.40
N GLU A 217 28.27 11.71 -74.10
CA GLU A 217 29.06 12.93 -73.79
C GLU A 217 28.86 14.00 -74.91
N LYS A 218 28.72 15.31 -74.59
CA LYS A 218 29.66 16.46 -74.79
C LYS A 218 29.84 17.06 -76.21
N ALA A 219 29.91 18.41 -76.20
CA ALA A 219 30.66 19.30 -77.09
C ALA A 219 30.13 19.59 -78.51
N LEU A 220 29.99 20.91 -78.73
CA LEU A 220 29.57 21.71 -79.91
C LEU A 220 28.18 21.44 -80.51
#